data_AF-A0A9D5B7K6-F1
#
_entry.id   AF-A0A9D5B7K6-F1
#
_cell.length_a   1.000
_cell.length_b   1.000
_cell.length_c   1.000
_cell.angle_alpha   90.00
_cell.angle_beta   90.00
_cell.angle_gamma   90.00
#
_symmetry.space_group_name_H-M   'P 1'
#
loop_
_entity.id
_entity.type
_entity.pdbx_description
1 polymer ?
#
loop_
_entity_poly.entity_id
_entity_poly.type
_entity_poly.pdbx_seq_one_letter_code
_entity_poly.pdbx_strand_id
1 'polypeptide(L)'
;QKCGIVEEQIDLSKRKLKLIYQGDDFNGRTTNNSCSKLIYQGNDFNGKTTNTSRSNGKKFQISINQETARLLGNMGWTYMQKTNYIMAEVIFKEAQVLDADVKKALNLALCLIRQSRYEEAYLIIEEVLQGKLQGSDEIKFINKAEELLT
;
A
#
# COMPACT_ATOMS: atom_id res chain seq x y z
N GLN A 1 22.14 13.25 9.39
CA GLN A 1 22.22 12.67 8.03
C GLN A 1 21.22 11.52 7.85
N LYS A 2 19.92 11.72 8.15
CA LYS A 2 18.85 10.71 7.98
C LYS A 2 17.93 10.98 6.78
N CYS A 3 17.94 12.20 6.24
CA CYS A 3 17.02 12.64 5.18
C CYS A 3 17.32 11.99 3.81
N GLY A 4 18.60 11.80 3.46
CA GLY A 4 18.99 11.25 2.15
C GLY A 4 18.56 9.80 1.93
N ILE A 5 18.63 8.96 2.98
CA ILE A 5 18.21 7.56 2.92
C ILE A 5 16.70 7.47 2.68
N VAL A 6 15.92 8.37 3.29
CA VAL A 6 14.45 8.40 3.18
C VAL A 6 14.02 8.78 1.76
N GLU A 7 14.70 9.74 1.11
CA GLU A 7 14.41 10.13 -0.27
C GLU A 7 14.79 9.04 -1.27
N GLU A 8 15.94 8.39 -1.05
CA GLU A 8 16.37 7.26 -1.87
C GLU A 8 15.37 6.09 -1.82
N GLN A 9 14.78 5.81 -0.65
CA GLN A 9 13.73 4.79 -0.51
C GLN A 9 12.43 5.15 -1.26
N ILE A 10 12.05 6.43 -1.27
CA ILE A 10 10.89 6.91 -2.05
C ILE A 10 11.16 6.73 -3.55
N ASP A 11 12.34 7.13 -4.01
CA ASP A 11 12.70 7.06 -5.43
C ASP A 11 12.84 5.62 -5.90
N LEU A 12 13.42 4.74 -5.09
CA LEU A 12 13.50 3.31 -5.38
C LEU A 12 12.09 2.69 -5.48
N SER A 13 11.19 3.06 -4.57
CA SER A 13 9.80 2.58 -4.58
C SER A 13 9.03 3.08 -5.81
N LYS A 14 9.21 4.36 -6.19
CA LYS A 14 8.62 4.94 -7.42
C LYS A 14 9.15 4.27 -8.68
N ARG A 15 10.46 3.99 -8.76
CA ARG A 15 11.06 3.25 -9.88
C ARG A 15 10.47 1.85 -9.99
N LYS A 16 10.33 1.14 -8.87
CA LYS A 16 9.73 -0.19 -8.86
C LYS A 16 8.26 -0.18 -9.27
N LEU A 17 7.46 0.77 -8.79
CA LEU A 17 6.08 0.97 -9.25
C LEU A 17 6.01 1.24 -10.75
N LYS A 18 6.91 2.09 -11.26
CA LYS A 18 6.99 2.38 -12.70
C LYS A 18 7.29 1.12 -13.51
N LEU A 19 8.22 0.27 -13.06
CA LEU A 19 8.52 -1.00 -13.75
C LEU A 19 7.36 -2.00 -13.66
N ILE A 20 6.62 -2.02 -12.56
CA ILE A 20 5.39 -2.81 -12.43
C ILE A 20 4.33 -2.34 -13.45
N TYR A 21 4.15 -1.03 -13.61
CA TYR A 21 3.18 -0.48 -14.55
C TYR A 21 3.59 -0.56 -16.02
N GLN A 22 4.89 -0.50 -16.31
CA GLN A 22 5.43 -0.68 -17.65
C GLN A 22 5.51 -2.16 -18.07
N GLY A 23 5.33 -3.09 -17.13
CA GLY A 23 5.45 -4.54 -17.37
C GLY A 23 6.91 -5.04 -17.41
N ASP A 24 7.87 -4.16 -17.16
CA ASP A 24 9.31 -4.42 -17.30
C ASP A 24 9.89 -5.24 -16.11
N ASP A 25 9.25 -5.22 -14.94
CA ASP A 25 9.73 -6.01 -13.77
C ASP A 25 9.15 -7.44 -13.71
N PHE A 26 8.32 -7.83 -14.68
CA PHE A 26 7.78 -9.18 -14.74
C PHE A 26 8.59 -10.04 -15.70
N ASN A 27 9.74 -10.47 -15.19
CA ASN A 27 10.46 -11.66 -15.67
C ASN A 27 11.24 -11.50 -16.99
N GLY A 28 11.94 -10.39 -17.20
CA GLY A 28 12.96 -10.28 -18.26
C GLY A 28 12.47 -10.58 -19.67
N ARG A 29 11.17 -10.46 -19.94
CA ARG A 29 10.58 -10.56 -21.27
C ARG A 29 9.87 -9.26 -21.57
N THR A 30 10.50 -8.48 -22.45
CA THR A 30 9.88 -7.34 -23.12
C THR A 30 8.57 -7.79 -23.76
N THR A 31 7.45 -7.20 -23.35
CA THR A 31 6.19 -7.33 -24.08
C THR A 31 5.93 -6.01 -24.81
N ASN A 32 5.79 -6.10 -26.13
CA ASN A 32 5.73 -4.97 -27.03
C ASN A 32 4.51 -4.07 -26.75
N ASN A 33 4.76 -2.84 -26.31
CA ASN A 33 4.18 -1.53 -26.66
C ASN A 33 2.68 -1.32 -27.03
N SER A 34 1.76 -2.25 -26.78
CA SER A 34 0.32 -1.98 -27.07
C SER A 34 -0.66 -2.29 -25.92
N CYS A 35 -0.19 -2.76 -24.76
CA CYS A 35 -1.07 -3.21 -23.67
C CYS A 35 -0.82 -2.48 -22.34
N SER A 36 -0.55 -1.18 -22.36
CA SER A 36 -0.23 -0.43 -21.13
C SER A 36 -1.46 -0.04 -20.28
N LYS A 37 -2.70 -0.22 -20.80
CA LYS A 37 -3.95 0.16 -20.11
C LYS A 37 -4.77 -1.02 -19.58
N LEU A 38 -4.54 -2.25 -20.06
CA LEU A 38 -5.32 -3.44 -19.70
C LEU A 38 -4.68 -4.28 -18.59
N ILE A 39 -3.42 -4.03 -18.24
CA ILE A 39 -2.70 -4.70 -17.13
C ILE A 39 -3.40 -4.46 -15.78
N TYR A 40 -4.02 -3.29 -15.61
CA TYR A 40 -4.78 -2.92 -14.40
C TYR A 40 -6.10 -3.69 -14.24
N GLN A 41 -6.66 -4.24 -15.33
CA GLN A 41 -7.97 -4.90 -15.31
C GLN A 41 -7.88 -6.43 -15.30
N GLY A 42 -6.68 -7.01 -15.24
CA GLY A 42 -6.49 -8.46 -15.14
C GLY A 42 -6.84 -9.25 -16.40
N ASN A 43 -7.09 -8.59 -17.54
CA ASN A 43 -7.60 -9.26 -18.75
C ASN A 43 -6.53 -9.82 -19.71
N ASP A 44 -5.26 -9.42 -19.58
CA ASP A 44 -4.24 -9.75 -20.61
C ASP A 44 -3.03 -10.56 -20.12
N PHE A 45 -3.15 -11.22 -18.96
CA PHE A 45 -2.21 -12.29 -18.62
C PHE A 45 -2.91 -13.62 -18.88
N ASN A 46 -2.28 -14.48 -19.67
CA ASN A 46 -2.68 -15.85 -19.95
C ASN A 46 -2.67 -16.75 -18.69
N GLY A 47 -3.44 -16.36 -17.65
CA GLY A 47 -3.64 -17.05 -16.39
C GLY A 47 -2.60 -16.82 -15.28
N LYS A 48 -1.68 -15.84 -15.36
CA LYS A 48 -0.66 -15.61 -14.31
C LYS A 48 -0.42 -14.13 -14.01
N THR A 49 -1.26 -13.55 -13.16
CA THR A 49 -1.16 -12.19 -12.57
C THR A 49 -0.21 -12.12 -11.37
N THR A 50 0.69 -13.09 -11.22
CA THR A 50 1.29 -13.42 -9.92
C THR A 50 2.80 -13.53 -10.02
N ASN A 51 3.52 -12.71 -9.25
CA ASN A 51 4.96 -12.86 -9.11
C ASN A 51 5.22 -14.08 -8.20
N THR A 52 6.08 -15.00 -8.62
CA THR A 52 6.40 -16.19 -7.81
C THR A 52 7.48 -15.81 -6.82
N SER A 53 7.07 -15.23 -5.68
CA SER A 53 8.01 -14.98 -4.59
C SER A 53 8.26 -16.30 -3.84
N ARG A 54 9.54 -16.63 -3.62
CA ARG A 54 9.95 -17.83 -2.88
C ARG A 54 10.20 -17.45 -1.43
N SER A 55 9.36 -17.95 -0.53
CA SER A 55 9.64 -17.99 0.91
C SER A 55 9.50 -19.44 1.37
N ASN A 56 10.54 -19.99 1.99
CA ASN A 56 10.60 -21.37 2.51
C ASN A 56 10.24 -22.49 1.52
N GLY A 57 10.58 -22.32 0.24
CA GLY A 57 10.34 -23.34 -0.80
C GLY A 57 8.90 -23.43 -1.32
N LYS A 58 7.95 -22.64 -0.79
CA LYS A 58 6.57 -22.54 -1.28
C LYS A 58 6.44 -21.37 -2.26
N LYS A 59 5.85 -21.64 -3.43
CA LYS A 59 5.56 -20.64 -4.47
C LYS A 59 4.31 -19.88 -4.07
N PHE A 60 4.45 -18.66 -3.60
CA PHE A 60 3.29 -17.79 -3.37
C PHE A 60 3.03 -16.94 -4.59
N GLN A 61 1.78 -16.97 -5.03
CA GLN A 61 1.26 -16.15 -6.10
C GLN A 61 0.85 -14.79 -5.51
N ILE A 62 1.82 -13.87 -5.35
CA ILE A 62 1.49 -12.51 -4.87
C ILE A 62 0.94 -11.74 -6.08
N SER A 63 -0.29 -11.25 -5.94
CA SER A 63 -0.95 -10.43 -6.98
C SER A 63 -0.19 -9.13 -7.17
N ILE A 64 -0.14 -8.63 -8.41
CA ILE A 64 0.39 -7.29 -8.74
C ILE A 64 -0.19 -6.22 -7.80
N ASN A 65 -1.49 -6.31 -7.48
CA ASN A 65 -2.17 -5.37 -6.59
C ASN A 65 -1.64 -5.43 -5.16
N GLN A 66 -1.35 -6.62 -4.64
CA GLN A 66 -0.81 -6.80 -3.29
C GLN A 66 0.62 -6.25 -3.17
N GLU A 67 1.48 -6.53 -4.16
CA GLU A 67 2.84 -5.98 -4.15
C GLU A 67 2.84 -4.45 -4.34
N THR A 68 1.95 -3.93 -5.19
CA THR A 68 1.75 -2.49 -5.39
C THR A 68 1.27 -1.82 -4.09
N ALA A 69 0.25 -2.38 -3.43
CA ALA A 69 -0.26 -1.87 -2.16
C ALA A 69 0.79 -1.92 -1.05
N ARG A 70 1.66 -2.93 -1.04
CA ARG A 70 2.80 -3.02 -0.11
C ARG A 70 3.81 -1.89 -0.32
N LEU A 71 4.18 -1.62 -1.57
CA LEU A 71 5.09 -0.52 -1.91
C LEU A 71 4.50 0.84 -1.56
N LEU A 72 3.22 1.06 -1.89
CA LEU A 72 2.51 2.29 -1.53
C LEU A 72 2.43 2.46 -0.01
N GLY A 73 2.14 1.41 0.76
CA GLY A 73 2.13 1.48 2.22
C GLY A 73 3.48 1.92 2.80
N ASN A 74 4.59 1.43 2.25
CA ASN A 74 5.93 1.86 2.65
C ASN A 74 6.21 3.32 2.28
N MET A 75 5.80 3.75 1.08
CA MET A 75 5.93 5.14 0.65
C MET A 75 5.12 6.08 1.53
N GLY A 76 3.86 5.72 1.86
CA GLY A 76 3.00 6.47 2.76
C GLY A 76 3.65 6.67 4.12
N TRP A 77 4.17 5.59 4.73
CA TRP A 77 4.91 5.67 5.99
C TRP A 77 6.13 6.60 5.89
N THR A 78 6.88 6.49 4.79
CA THR A 78 8.05 7.34 4.54
C THR A 78 7.67 8.82 4.43
N TYR A 79 6.53 9.14 3.81
CA TYR A 79 5.99 10.50 3.78
C TYR A 79 5.53 11.00 5.16
N MET A 80 4.94 10.14 5.99
CA MET A 80 4.60 10.50 7.39
C MET A 80 5.84 10.87 8.20
N GLN A 81 6.95 10.13 8.02
CA GLN A 81 8.22 10.41 8.69
C GLN A 81 8.80 11.77 8.28
N LYS A 82 8.52 12.24 7.06
CA LYS A 82 8.85 13.59 6.57
C LYS A 82 7.80 14.64 6.95
N THR A 83 6.86 14.31 7.84
CA THR A 83 5.72 15.16 8.23
C THR A 83 4.85 15.65 7.07
N ASN A 84 4.92 14.98 5.90
CA ASN A 84 4.11 15.30 4.74
C ASN A 84 2.84 14.45 4.77
N TYR A 85 1.92 14.83 5.65
CA TYR A 85 0.68 14.09 5.89
C TYR A 85 -0.29 14.15 4.70
N ILE A 86 -0.23 15.22 3.89
CA ILE A 86 -1.06 15.38 2.68
C ILE A 86 -0.68 14.30 1.65
N MET A 87 0.61 14.16 1.35
CA MET A 87 1.06 13.12 0.41
C MET A 87 0.86 11.71 1.00
N ALA A 88 1.10 11.54 2.30
CA ALA A 88 0.87 10.26 2.95
C ALA A 88 -0.60 9.82 2.85
N GLU A 89 -1.55 10.73 3.06
CA GLU A 89 -2.99 10.46 2.94
C GLU A 89 -3.35 9.93 1.55
N VAL A 90 -2.91 10.63 0.49
CA VAL A 90 -3.19 10.22 -0.90
C VAL A 90 -2.66 8.81 -1.17
N ILE A 91 -1.42 8.54 -0.76
CA ILE A 91 -0.77 7.25 -0.98
C ILE A 91 -1.44 6.13 -0.17
N PHE A 92 -1.84 6.38 1.09
CA PHE A 92 -2.56 5.38 1.87
C PHE A 92 -3.96 5.10 1.33
N LYS A 93 -4.68 6.11 0.83
CA LYS A 93 -5.95 5.92 0.13
C LYS A 93 -5.79 5.03 -1.10
N GLU A 94 -4.78 5.30 -1.92
CA GLU A 94 -4.46 4.47 -3.09
C GLU A 94 -4.10 3.03 -2.70
N ALA A 95 -3.30 2.86 -1.64
CA ALA A 95 -2.96 1.54 -1.12
C ALA A 95 -4.20 0.76 -0.62
N GLN A 96 -5.15 1.44 0.03
CA GLN A 96 -6.38 0.86 0.56
C GLN A 96 -7.34 0.42 -0.56
N VAL A 97 -7.37 1.13 -1.69
CA VAL A 97 -8.17 0.77 -2.88
C VAL A 97 -7.66 -0.52 -3.52
N LEU A 98 -6.34 -0.75 -3.49
CA LEU A 98 -5.71 -1.94 -4.10
C LEU A 98 -5.79 -3.17 -3.20
N ASP A 99 -5.49 -3.01 -1.91
CA ASP A 99 -5.48 -4.10 -0.92
C ASP A 99 -5.78 -3.55 0.47
N ALA A 100 -7.06 -3.61 0.83
CA ALA A 100 -7.60 -3.05 2.06
C ALA A 100 -7.09 -3.81 3.29
N ASP A 101 -6.49 -3.08 4.24
CA ASP A 101 -5.83 -3.67 5.41
C ASP A 101 -5.93 -2.73 6.60
N VAL A 102 -6.10 -3.29 7.80
CA VAL A 102 -6.27 -2.53 9.04
C VAL A 102 -5.09 -1.60 9.29
N LYS A 103 -3.85 -2.06 9.02
CA LYS A 103 -2.66 -1.24 9.26
C LYS A 103 -2.63 0.01 8.37
N LYS A 104 -3.04 -0.12 7.11
CA LYS A 104 -3.11 1.00 6.16
C LYS A 104 -4.22 1.98 6.56
N ALA A 105 -5.39 1.47 6.95
CA ALA A 105 -6.50 2.27 7.45
C ALA A 105 -6.12 3.06 8.71
N LEU A 106 -5.45 2.44 9.68
CA LEU A 106 -4.98 3.14 10.89
C LEU A 106 -3.93 4.21 10.59
N ASN A 107 -3.00 3.94 9.66
CA ASN A 107 -2.03 4.95 9.24
C ASN A 107 -2.70 6.12 8.50
N LEU A 108 -3.75 5.86 7.71
CA LEU A 108 -4.58 6.89 7.08
C LEU A 108 -5.32 7.73 8.12
N ALA A 109 -5.95 7.09 9.13
CA ALA A 109 -6.61 7.79 10.23
C ALA A 109 -5.63 8.69 10.99
N LEU A 110 -4.42 8.20 11.27
CA LEU A 110 -3.36 9.01 11.89
C LEU A 110 -2.97 10.21 11.00
N CYS A 111 -2.89 10.06 9.68
CA CYS A 111 -2.64 11.19 8.77
C CYS A 111 -3.75 12.25 8.84
N LEU A 112 -5.01 11.84 8.99
CA LEU A 112 -6.15 12.75 9.10
C LEU A 112 -6.18 13.47 10.46
N ILE A 113 -5.88 12.77 11.56
CA ILE A 113 -5.75 13.37 12.90
C ILE A 113 -4.66 14.46 12.91
N ARG A 114 -3.51 14.19 12.26
CA ARG A 114 -2.41 15.17 12.16
C ARG A 114 -2.76 16.38 11.28
N GLN A 115 -3.82 16.29 10.49
CA GLN A 115 -4.40 17.37 9.71
C GLN A 115 -5.64 17.99 10.37
N SER A 116 -5.95 17.63 11.62
CA SER A 116 -7.14 18.08 12.36
C SER A 116 -8.48 17.69 11.72
N ARG A 117 -8.50 16.64 10.88
CA ARG A 117 -9.70 16.09 10.24
C ARG A 117 -10.25 14.92 11.05
N TYR A 118 -10.71 15.23 12.26
CA TYR A 118 -11.09 14.23 13.26
C TYR A 118 -12.32 13.40 12.87
N GLU A 119 -13.31 14.01 12.22
CA GLU A 119 -14.54 13.32 11.80
C GLU A 119 -14.24 12.17 10.82
N GLU A 120 -13.42 12.44 9.80
CA GLU A 120 -13.02 11.43 8.82
C GLU A 120 -12.12 10.36 9.44
N ALA A 121 -11.23 10.75 10.36
CA ALA A 121 -10.40 9.79 11.08
C ALA A 121 -11.26 8.85 11.94
N TYR A 122 -12.28 9.38 12.61
CA TYR A 122 -13.18 8.62 13.46
C TYR A 122 -13.93 7.55 12.68
N LEU A 123 -14.48 7.90 11.51
CA LEU A 123 -15.17 6.95 10.63
C LEU A 123 -14.28 5.76 10.26
N ILE A 124 -13.02 6.02 9.92
CA ILE A 124 -12.06 4.96 9.54
C ILE A 124 -11.71 4.09 10.76
N ILE A 125 -11.52 4.69 11.94
CA ILE A 125 -11.22 3.96 13.17
C ILE A 125 -12.42 3.08 13.58
N GLU A 126 -13.64 3.59 13.44
CA GLU A 126 -14.86 2.84 13.70
C GLU A 126 -14.98 1.62 12.76
N GLU A 127 -14.68 1.78 11.47
CA GLU A 127 -14.66 0.65 10.53
C GLU A 127 -13.66 -0.44 10.93
N VAL A 128 -12.49 -0.05 11.45
CA VAL A 128 -11.49 -1.00 11.98
C VAL A 128 -12.04 -1.75 13.19
N LEU A 129 -12.65 -1.03 14.15
CA LEU A 129 -13.21 -1.61 15.38
C LEU A 129 -14.41 -2.53 15.09
N GLN A 130 -15.18 -2.23 14.05
CA GLN A 130 -16.30 -3.08 13.59
C GLN A 130 -15.84 -4.37 12.88
N GLY A 131 -14.54 -4.59 12.71
CA GLY A 131 -14.01 -5.82 12.12
C GLY A 131 -14.23 -5.94 10.62
N LYS A 132 -14.45 -4.82 9.91
CA LYS A 132 -14.77 -4.82 8.48
C LYS A 132 -13.56 -5.04 7.56
N LEU A 133 -12.35 -5.01 8.13
CA LEU A 133 -11.08 -5.05 7.39
C LEU A 133 -10.27 -6.30 7.74
N GLN A 134 -9.50 -6.80 6.77
CA GLN A 134 -8.64 -7.96 6.96
C GLN A 134 -7.60 -7.71 8.07
N GLY A 135 -7.50 -8.64 9.03
CA GLY A 135 -6.57 -8.54 10.16
C GLY A 135 -7.12 -7.81 11.38
N SER A 136 -8.42 -7.47 11.40
CA SER A 136 -9.09 -6.82 12.53
C SER A 136 -9.09 -7.63 13.83
N ASP A 137 -8.88 -8.94 13.74
CA ASP A 137 -8.82 -9.83 14.90
C ASP A 137 -7.52 -9.65 15.73
N GLU A 138 -6.54 -8.92 15.19
CA GLU A 138 -5.29 -8.67 15.89
C GLU A 138 -5.44 -7.57 16.94
N ILE A 139 -5.40 -7.96 18.22
CA ILE A 139 -5.52 -7.09 19.41
C ILE A 139 -4.64 -5.83 19.32
N LYS A 140 -3.43 -5.93 18.74
CA LYS A 140 -2.52 -4.78 18.61
C LYS A 140 -3.09 -3.63 17.77
N PHE A 141 -3.96 -3.93 16.80
CA PHE A 141 -4.57 -2.91 15.96
C PHE A 141 -5.78 -2.28 16.65
N ILE A 142 -6.52 -3.06 17.45
CA ILE A 142 -7.60 -2.55 18.31
C ILE A 142 -7.02 -1.59 19.34
N ASN A 143 -5.96 -1.97 20.05
CA ASN A 143 -5.31 -1.09 21.03
C ASN A 143 -4.81 0.20 20.37
N LYS A 144 -4.30 0.12 19.13
CA LYS A 144 -3.85 1.30 18.38
C LYS A 144 -5.02 2.18 17.96
N ALA A 145 -6.14 1.59 17.55
CA ALA A 145 -7.37 2.29 17.22
C ALA A 145 -7.91 3.07 18.43
N GLU A 146 -7.95 2.43 19.60
CA GLU A 146 -8.39 3.05 20.86
C GLU A 146 -7.46 4.18 21.31
N GLU A 147 -6.14 4.01 21.17
CA GLU A 147 -5.16 5.07 21.46
C GLU A 147 -5.37 6.31 20.59
N LEU A 148 -5.79 6.14 19.33
CA LEU A 148 -6.06 7.26 18.41
C LEU A 148 -7.36 8.01 18.73
N LEU A 149 -8.24 7.44 19.56
CA LEU A 149 -9.49 8.05 20.00
C LEU A 149 -9.37 8.80 21.34
N THR A 150 -8.20 8.71 22.00
CA THR A 150 -7.92 9.37 23.29
C THR A 150 -7.29 10.75 23.07
#